data_AF-A0A849ZQ73-F1
#
_entry.id   AF-A0A849ZQ73-F1
#
_cell.length_a   1.000
_cell.length_b   1.000
_cell.length_c   1.000
_cell.angle_alpha   90.00
_cell.angle_beta   90.00
_cell.angle_gamma   90.00
#
_symmetry.space_group_name_H-M   'P 1'
#
loop_
_entity.id
_entity.type
_entity.pdbx_description
1 polymer ?
#
loop_
_entity_poly.entity_id
_entity_poly.type
_entity_poly.pdbx_seq_one_letter_code
_entity_poly.pdbx_strand_id
1 'polypeptide(L)'
;MNCRLNPRGWDRRASQAPHRVVSFLVIAACAVGAAGSPAPAEGSAVATATVAASQDKRSRTVVRDPGSQAWVEVVPPEPGTPEGDLHTAREHLLVGSSVAAVKAVDRWIREYGTSHALYPDALLLKSQAWIAAHKFDEAHDLLTRFLNEFDGTSYVTEALRQEFVIAEAYLGGARRKFLGMRLMPGDDVGLRILDDMTANFPNDAHAELAIKTKADYFLRRGESALAELEYARLLNEYPQSRYHAYALRRAADCAQAVFVGPEYDEAPLIEAQSRFEEYARRYPQQAAEEGVPGIFVAIREARAEKLVKTAEYYERARHPKTAVFYYQLAVQDWPGTQADAKARRRLDVLGVAVTAPDAADEASGGR
;
A
#
# COMPACT_ATOMS: atom_id res chain seq x y z
N MET A 1 41.52 27.51 -20.41
CA MET A 1 40.85 28.79 -20.04
C MET A 1 39.35 28.63 -20.27
N ASN A 2 38.59 28.66 -19.17
CA ASN A 2 37.14 28.87 -18.96
C ASN A 2 36.12 28.26 -19.95
N CYS A 3 35.34 27.25 -19.56
CA CYS A 3 34.17 27.27 -18.64
C CYS A 3 32.96 28.04 -19.17
N ARG A 4 31.90 27.33 -19.56
CA ARG A 4 30.59 27.21 -18.83
C ARG A 4 29.54 26.56 -19.75
N LEU A 5 29.17 25.32 -19.45
CA LEU A 5 27.93 24.70 -19.93
C LEU A 5 26.85 24.98 -18.89
N ASN A 6 25.72 25.51 -19.35
CA ASN A 6 24.50 25.75 -18.59
C ASN A 6 23.44 24.76 -19.09
N PRO A 7 22.90 23.83 -18.27
CA PRO A 7 21.81 22.97 -18.67
C PRO A 7 20.49 23.50 -18.09
N ARG A 8 19.68 24.15 -18.92
CA ARG A 8 18.24 24.34 -18.67
C ARG A 8 17.50 24.19 -19.99
N GLY A 9 16.65 23.18 -20.07
CA GLY A 9 15.73 23.02 -21.20
C GLY A 9 15.37 21.57 -21.45
N TRP A 10 14.68 20.93 -20.52
CA TRP A 10 13.85 19.77 -20.87
C TRP A 10 12.39 20.20 -20.77
N ASP A 11 11.78 20.10 -21.93
CA ASP A 11 10.47 20.56 -22.33
C ASP A 11 9.38 19.84 -21.53
N ARG A 12 8.52 20.62 -20.88
CA ARG A 12 7.27 20.12 -20.31
C ARG A 12 6.23 20.14 -21.41
N ARG A 13 5.83 18.99 -21.93
CA ARG A 13 4.48 18.80 -22.48
C ARG A 13 4.10 17.32 -22.60
N ALA A 14 3.12 16.98 -21.77
CA ALA A 14 1.98 16.11 -22.05
C ALA A 14 2.23 14.62 -22.36
N SER A 15 1.98 13.78 -21.35
CA SER A 15 0.96 12.75 -21.47
C SER A 15 0.13 12.72 -20.19
N GLN A 16 -0.97 13.46 -20.22
CA GLN A 16 -2.04 13.42 -19.22
C GLN A 16 -2.64 12.01 -19.19
N ALA A 17 -2.47 11.29 -18.09
CA ALA A 17 -3.30 10.15 -17.75
C ALA A 17 -4.21 10.60 -16.59
N PRO A 18 -5.55 10.54 -16.75
CA PRO A 18 -6.46 11.05 -15.74
C PRO A 18 -6.48 10.13 -14.52
N HIS A 19 -6.18 10.70 -13.35
CA HIS A 19 -6.49 10.11 -12.06
C HIS A 19 -8.00 9.83 -11.99
N ARG A 20 -8.39 8.56 -12.11
CA ARG A 20 -9.74 8.11 -11.75
C ARG A 20 -9.80 8.06 -10.22
N VAL A 21 -10.18 9.20 -9.63
CA VAL A 21 -10.78 9.23 -8.30
C VAL A 21 -12.10 8.48 -8.43
N VAL A 22 -12.21 7.31 -7.83
CA VAL A 22 -13.48 6.60 -7.70
C VAL A 22 -14.26 7.30 -6.59
N SER A 23 -14.86 8.44 -6.93
CA SER A 23 -15.96 9.01 -6.17
C SER A 23 -17.17 8.10 -6.36
N PHE A 24 -17.57 7.38 -5.32
CA PHE A 24 -18.89 6.77 -5.28
C PHE A 24 -19.93 7.89 -5.17
N LEU A 25 -20.33 8.42 -6.32
CA LEU A 25 -21.50 9.27 -6.47
C LEU A 25 -22.69 8.34 -6.74
N VAL A 26 -23.63 8.27 -5.80
CA VAL A 26 -24.91 7.57 -5.98
C VAL A 26 -25.74 8.37 -6.99
N ILE A 27 -25.90 7.86 -8.20
CA ILE A 27 -26.79 8.41 -9.24
C ILE A 27 -28.17 7.79 -9.06
N ALA A 28 -29.17 8.64 -8.79
CA ALA A 28 -30.58 8.29 -8.92
C ALA A 28 -30.98 8.41 -10.40
N ALA A 29 -31.35 7.29 -11.03
CA ALA A 29 -31.90 7.27 -12.38
C ALA A 29 -33.44 7.22 -12.32
N CYS A 30 -34.10 8.21 -12.91
CA CYS A 30 -35.51 8.16 -13.30
C CYS A 30 -35.59 7.68 -14.76
N ALA A 31 -36.45 6.71 -15.05
CA ALA A 31 -36.89 6.42 -16.41
C ALA A 31 -38.34 5.90 -16.42
N VAL A 32 -39.07 6.32 -17.44
CA VAL A 32 -40.52 6.16 -17.69
C VAL A 32 -40.75 5.06 -18.74
N GLY A 33 -41.70 4.16 -18.46
CA GLY A 33 -42.73 3.58 -19.36
C GLY A 33 -42.36 2.58 -20.50
N ALA A 34 -42.95 1.37 -20.47
CA ALA A 34 -44.06 0.93 -21.34
C ALA A 34 -44.30 -0.61 -21.30
N ALA A 35 -45.51 -1.04 -21.70
CA ALA A 35 -46.18 -2.31 -21.41
C ALA A 35 -45.81 -3.53 -22.29
N GLY A 36 -46.10 -4.74 -21.78
CA GLY A 36 -46.25 -5.98 -22.55
C GLY A 36 -46.05 -7.27 -21.72
N SER A 37 -47.07 -8.14 -21.65
CA SER A 37 -47.07 -9.51 -21.10
C SER A 37 -47.69 -10.45 -22.16
N PRO A 38 -47.53 -11.80 -22.15
CA PRO A 38 -47.46 -12.68 -20.96
C PRO A 38 -46.41 -13.84 -20.98
N ALA A 39 -46.32 -14.53 -19.84
CA ALA A 39 -45.41 -15.65 -19.45
C ALA A 39 -45.82 -17.04 -20.02
N PRO A 40 -45.26 -18.22 -19.60
CA PRO A 40 -44.13 -18.51 -18.68
C PRO A 40 -43.15 -19.63 -19.12
N ALA A 41 -41.94 -19.67 -18.57
CA ALA A 41 -41.13 -20.89 -18.38
C ALA A 41 -39.98 -20.65 -17.38
N GLU A 42 -39.70 -21.68 -16.58
CA GLU A 42 -38.93 -21.68 -15.34
C GLU A 42 -37.43 -21.36 -15.51
N GLY A 43 -36.90 -20.53 -14.63
CA GLY A 43 -35.48 -20.20 -14.55
C GLY A 43 -35.25 -19.06 -13.56
N SER A 44 -34.59 -19.37 -12.43
CA SER A 44 -34.32 -18.48 -11.30
C SER A 44 -33.76 -17.12 -11.73
N ALA A 45 -34.62 -16.11 -11.75
CA ALA A 45 -34.25 -14.70 -11.93
C ALA A 45 -34.49 -13.95 -10.61
N VAL A 46 -33.46 -13.22 -10.17
CA VAL A 46 -33.52 -12.25 -9.07
C VAL A 46 -34.55 -11.17 -9.45
N ALA A 47 -35.66 -11.12 -8.72
CA ALA A 47 -36.69 -10.10 -8.93
C ALA A 47 -36.50 -8.94 -7.95
N THR A 48 -35.92 -7.84 -8.43
CA THR A 48 -36.03 -6.53 -7.78
C THR A 48 -37.40 -5.93 -8.11
N ALA A 49 -38.31 -5.97 -7.15
CA ALA A 49 -39.56 -5.22 -7.25
C ALA A 49 -39.32 -3.77 -6.80
N THR A 50 -39.38 -2.83 -7.74
CA THR A 50 -39.40 -1.39 -7.43
C THR A 50 -40.84 -0.94 -7.29
N VAL A 51 -41.27 -0.65 -6.07
CA VAL A 51 -42.54 0.06 -5.80
C VAL A 51 -42.22 1.54 -5.60
N ALA A 52 -42.69 2.39 -6.51
CA ALA A 52 -42.80 3.84 -6.34
C ALA A 52 -44.27 4.18 -6.09
N ALA A 53 -44.71 5.07 -5.20
CA ALA A 53 -44.03 6.02 -4.34
C ALA A 53 -44.92 6.32 -3.12
N SER A 54 -44.28 6.62 -1.99
CA SER A 54 -44.83 7.39 -0.87
C SER A 54 -43.65 8.21 -0.32
N GLN A 55 -43.87 9.48 -0.04
CA GLN A 55 -42.85 10.44 0.43
C GLN A 55 -42.40 10.18 1.88
N ASP A 56 -42.21 8.93 2.27
CA ASP A 56 -41.63 8.55 3.55
C ASP A 56 -40.30 7.86 3.26
N LYS A 57 -39.22 8.65 3.18
CA LYS A 57 -37.84 8.17 2.96
C LYS A 57 -37.29 7.50 4.23
N ARG A 58 -38.00 6.53 4.79
CA ARG A 58 -37.43 5.63 5.81
C ARG A 58 -36.92 4.40 5.06
N SER A 59 -35.60 4.26 4.95
CA SER A 59 -34.98 3.05 4.44
C SER A 59 -35.38 1.88 5.34
N ARG A 60 -36.11 0.91 4.79
CA ARG A 60 -36.53 -0.30 5.50
C ARG A 60 -35.34 -1.25 5.62
N THR A 61 -34.79 -1.40 6.82
CA THR A 61 -33.77 -2.40 7.09
C THR A 61 -34.45 -3.71 7.49
N VAL A 62 -34.39 -4.71 6.61
CA VAL A 62 -34.88 -6.06 6.90
C VAL A 62 -33.68 -6.94 7.26
N VAL A 63 -33.71 -7.55 8.44
CA VAL A 63 -32.69 -8.50 8.90
C VAL A 63 -33.33 -9.89 8.89
N ARG A 64 -32.60 -10.87 8.34
CA ARG A 64 -33.05 -12.26 8.32
C ARG A 64 -32.79 -12.88 9.69
N ASP A 65 -33.84 -13.33 10.36
CA ASP A 65 -33.72 -14.02 11.65
C ASP A 65 -33.04 -15.39 11.45
N PRO A 66 -31.94 -15.69 12.18
CA PRO A 66 -31.23 -16.96 12.06
C PRO A 66 -32.08 -18.18 12.42
N GLY A 67 -33.11 -18.03 13.27
CA GLY A 67 -33.97 -19.12 13.71
C GLY A 67 -35.12 -19.44 12.75
N SER A 68 -35.82 -18.40 12.28
CA SER A 68 -37.04 -18.57 11.47
C SER A 68 -36.83 -18.43 9.96
N GLN A 69 -35.64 -18.01 9.50
CA GLN A 69 -35.33 -17.63 8.12
C GLN A 69 -36.25 -16.52 7.55
N ALA A 70 -37.09 -15.90 8.37
CA ALA A 70 -37.99 -14.83 7.98
C ALA A 70 -37.25 -13.48 7.95
N TRP A 71 -37.62 -12.63 7.00
CA TRP A 71 -37.17 -11.25 6.94
C TRP A 71 -37.98 -10.43 7.93
N VAL A 72 -37.34 -9.97 9.01
CA VAL A 72 -37.98 -9.12 10.02
C VAL A 72 -37.59 -7.68 9.75
N GLU A 73 -38.59 -6.81 9.61
CA GLU A 73 -38.37 -5.36 9.51
C GLU A 73 -37.88 -4.85 10.87
N VAL A 74 -36.64 -4.36 10.90
CA VAL A 74 -36.09 -3.73 12.10
C VAL A 74 -36.71 -2.34 12.16
N VAL A 75 -37.64 -2.15 13.10
CA VAL A 75 -38.22 -0.84 13.38
C VAL A 75 -37.07 0.07 13.83
N PRO A 76 -36.83 1.22 13.18
CA PRO A 76 -35.79 2.14 13.62
C PRO A 76 -36.07 2.56 15.07
N PRO A 77 -35.05 2.58 15.93
CA PRO A 77 -35.25 2.84 17.35
C PRO A 77 -35.92 4.20 17.55
N GLU A 78 -36.88 4.27 18.47
CA GLU A 78 -37.72 5.44 18.66
C GLU A 78 -36.88 6.64 19.18
N PRO A 79 -36.98 7.82 18.56
CA PRO A 79 -36.32 9.03 19.06
C PRO A 79 -36.66 9.32 20.53
N GLY A 80 -35.68 9.75 21.32
CA GLY A 80 -35.80 9.92 22.78
C GLY A 80 -35.38 8.71 23.61
N THR A 81 -34.99 7.61 22.96
CA THR A 81 -34.30 6.48 23.60
C THR A 81 -32.78 6.56 23.35
N PRO A 82 -31.94 5.97 24.22
CA PRO A 82 -30.49 5.94 23.99
C PRO A 82 -30.11 5.41 22.60
N GLU A 83 -30.79 4.36 22.13
CA GLU A 83 -30.58 3.74 20.83
C GLU A 83 -31.09 4.63 19.69
N GLY A 84 -32.25 5.26 19.86
CA GLY A 84 -32.89 6.15 18.88
C GLY A 84 -32.10 7.42 18.61
N ASP A 85 -31.54 8.00 19.67
CA ASP A 85 -30.78 9.23 19.58
C ASP A 85 -29.39 8.99 18.96
N LEU A 86 -28.74 7.86 19.25
CA LEU A 86 -27.53 7.45 18.51
C LEU A 86 -27.84 7.10 17.07
N HIS A 87 -28.96 6.46 16.78
CA HIS A 87 -29.40 6.23 15.40
C HIS A 87 -29.57 7.55 14.65
N THR A 88 -30.18 8.56 15.27
CA THR A 88 -30.30 9.92 14.69
C THR A 88 -28.92 10.55 14.42
N ALA A 89 -27.95 10.37 15.31
CA ALA A 89 -26.58 10.82 15.08
C ALA A 89 -25.91 10.09 13.90
N ARG A 90 -26.19 8.79 13.69
CA ARG A 90 -25.73 8.04 12.50
C ARG A 90 -26.38 8.56 11.22
N GLU A 91 -27.68 8.84 11.25
CA GLU A 91 -28.38 9.43 10.10
C GLU A 91 -27.76 10.76 9.68
N HIS A 92 -27.37 11.61 10.64
CA HIS A 92 -26.63 12.84 10.33
C HIS A 92 -25.30 12.57 9.60
N LEU A 93 -24.60 11.47 9.88
CA LEU A 93 -23.40 11.11 9.12
C LEU A 93 -23.72 10.63 7.71
N LEU A 94 -24.77 9.82 7.55
CA LEU A 94 -25.18 9.30 6.24
C LEU A 94 -25.55 10.43 5.27
N VAL A 95 -26.17 11.50 5.77
CA VAL A 95 -26.51 12.69 4.97
C VAL A 95 -25.36 13.71 4.86
N GLY A 96 -24.16 13.38 5.35
CA GLY A 96 -22.97 14.24 5.28
C GLY A 96 -22.96 15.42 6.27
N SER A 97 -23.88 15.46 7.22
CA SER A 97 -23.98 16.50 8.25
C SER A 97 -23.13 16.17 9.48
N SER A 98 -21.82 16.01 9.29
CA SER A 98 -20.89 15.52 10.33
C SER A 98 -20.85 16.40 11.59
N VAL A 99 -20.98 17.72 11.46
CA VAL A 99 -21.03 18.64 12.62
C VAL A 99 -22.32 18.45 13.42
N ALA A 100 -23.44 18.17 12.75
CA ALA A 100 -24.70 17.86 13.42
C ALA A 100 -24.61 16.51 14.14
N ALA A 101 -23.96 15.51 13.55
CA ALA A 101 -23.70 14.23 14.18
C ALA A 101 -22.88 14.39 15.48
N VAL A 102 -21.78 15.15 15.46
CA VAL A 102 -21.01 15.45 16.68
C VAL A 102 -21.89 16.08 17.76
N LYS A 103 -22.69 17.09 17.40
CA LYS A 103 -23.60 17.77 18.36
C LYS A 103 -24.67 16.82 18.91
N ALA A 104 -25.19 15.92 18.08
CA ALA A 104 -26.16 14.92 18.48
C ALA A 104 -25.56 13.93 19.48
N VAL A 105 -24.34 13.44 19.24
CA VAL A 105 -23.63 12.61 20.21
C VAL A 105 -23.28 13.37 21.49
N ASP A 106 -22.84 14.62 21.41
CA ASP A 106 -22.56 15.43 22.59
C ASP A 106 -23.81 15.62 23.47
N ARG A 107 -24.99 15.75 22.85
CA ARG A 107 -26.27 15.78 23.56
C ARG A 107 -26.57 14.42 24.18
N TRP A 108 -26.41 13.34 23.43
CA TRP A 108 -26.58 11.98 23.94
C TRP A 108 -25.74 11.73 25.21
N ILE A 109 -24.46 12.11 25.19
CA ILE A 109 -23.56 11.93 26.35
C ILE A 109 -24.03 12.76 27.57
N ARG A 110 -24.57 13.97 27.35
CA ARG A 110 -25.11 14.80 28.45
C ARG A 110 -26.39 14.23 29.04
N GLU A 111 -27.23 13.59 28.23
CA GLU A 111 -28.55 13.12 28.62
C GLU A 111 -28.49 11.75 29.31
N TYR A 112 -27.74 10.80 28.75
CA TYR A 112 -27.65 9.43 29.24
C TYR A 112 -26.41 9.14 30.10
N GLY A 113 -25.39 10.01 30.04
CA GLY A 113 -24.19 9.92 30.86
C GLY A 113 -23.12 8.95 30.34
N THR A 114 -21.95 8.98 30.98
CA THR A 114 -20.78 8.16 30.60
C THR A 114 -20.84 6.73 31.14
N SER A 115 -21.72 6.44 32.10
CA SER A 115 -21.91 5.10 32.66
C SER A 115 -22.85 4.22 31.83
N HIS A 116 -23.45 4.76 30.77
CA HIS A 116 -24.38 4.03 29.92
C HIS A 116 -23.66 2.98 29.07
N ALA A 117 -24.29 1.82 28.84
CA ALA A 117 -23.69 0.71 28.10
C ALA A 117 -23.23 1.06 26.67
N LEU A 118 -23.97 1.95 26.01
CA LEU A 118 -23.68 2.46 24.66
C LEU A 118 -22.70 3.65 24.62
N TYR A 119 -22.11 4.03 25.77
CA TYR A 119 -21.16 5.14 25.81
C TYR A 119 -19.93 4.90 24.89
N PRO A 120 -19.33 3.69 24.83
CA PRO A 120 -18.24 3.44 23.90
C PRO A 120 -18.66 3.62 22.43
N ASP A 121 -19.85 3.12 22.06
CA ASP A 121 -20.41 3.31 20.70
C ASP A 121 -20.62 4.79 20.37
N ALA A 122 -21.09 5.58 21.35
CA ALA A 122 -21.24 7.01 21.20
C ALA A 122 -19.90 7.68 20.90
N LEU A 123 -18.83 7.34 21.63
CA LEU A 123 -17.50 7.91 21.40
C LEU A 123 -16.95 7.52 20.02
N LEU A 124 -17.09 6.26 19.60
CA LEU A 124 -16.67 5.80 18.28
C LEU A 124 -17.47 6.46 17.16
N LEU A 125 -18.77 6.70 17.36
CA LEU A 125 -19.60 7.45 16.41
C LEU A 125 -19.17 8.92 16.33
N LYS A 126 -18.78 9.51 17.46
CA LYS A 126 -18.25 10.86 17.51
C LYS A 126 -16.93 10.97 16.76
N SER A 127 -15.99 10.05 16.93
CA SER A 127 -14.73 10.06 16.16
C SER A 127 -14.98 9.88 14.66
N GLN A 128 -15.89 8.99 14.25
CA GLN A 128 -16.30 8.87 12.85
C GLN A 128 -16.82 10.21 12.30
N ALA A 129 -17.59 10.94 13.10
CA ALA A 129 -18.09 12.26 12.74
C ALA A 129 -16.97 13.32 12.62
N TRP A 130 -15.96 13.30 13.50
CA TRP A 130 -14.79 14.17 13.37
C TRP A 130 -13.95 13.84 12.14
N ILE A 131 -13.74 12.55 11.85
CA ILE A 131 -13.05 12.08 10.64
C ILE A 131 -13.78 12.57 9.38
N ALA A 132 -15.10 12.37 9.30
CA ALA A 132 -15.92 12.84 8.18
C ALA A 132 -15.89 14.37 8.02
N ALA A 133 -15.71 15.11 9.12
CA ALA A 133 -15.52 16.57 9.10
C ALA A 133 -14.08 17.01 8.75
N HIS A 134 -13.17 16.09 8.42
CA HIS A 134 -11.73 16.33 8.23
C HIS A 134 -11.05 17.01 9.44
N LYS A 135 -11.51 16.66 10.63
CA LYS A 135 -11.01 17.15 11.91
C LYS A 135 -10.26 16.03 12.62
N PHE A 136 -9.13 15.68 12.02
CA PHE A 136 -8.34 14.51 12.34
C PHE A 136 -7.64 14.61 13.70
N ASP A 137 -7.13 15.80 14.07
CA ASP A 137 -6.53 16.02 15.39
C ASP A 137 -7.58 15.75 16.50
N GLU A 138 -8.78 16.30 16.37
CA GLU A 138 -9.86 16.10 17.35
C GLU A 138 -10.35 14.64 17.43
N ALA A 139 -10.32 13.92 16.30
CA ALA A 139 -10.65 12.49 16.26
C ALA A 139 -9.56 11.64 16.93
N HIS A 140 -8.29 11.91 16.63
CA HIS A 140 -7.13 11.20 17.20
C HIS A 140 -7.03 11.41 18.71
N ASP A 141 -7.22 12.64 19.21
CA ASP A 141 -7.24 12.93 20.65
C ASP A 141 -8.37 12.21 21.39
N LEU A 142 -9.51 12.01 20.72
CA LEU A 142 -10.64 11.25 21.26
C LEU A 142 -10.33 9.76 21.32
N LEU A 143 -9.81 9.21 20.21
CA LEU A 143 -9.50 7.78 20.07
C LEU A 143 -8.31 7.36 20.93
N THR A 144 -7.29 8.20 21.10
CA THR A 144 -6.19 7.96 22.03
C THR A 144 -6.69 7.81 23.47
N ARG A 145 -7.60 8.70 23.91
CA ARG A 145 -8.23 8.57 25.23
C ARG A 145 -9.13 7.34 25.30
N PHE A 146 -9.87 7.05 24.24
CA PHE A 146 -10.72 5.87 24.13
C PHE A 146 -9.90 4.58 24.31
N LEU A 147 -8.76 4.45 23.61
CA LEU A 147 -7.89 3.28 23.69
C LEU A 147 -7.31 3.09 25.10
N ASN A 148 -7.02 4.17 25.82
CA ASN A 148 -6.58 4.10 27.22
C ASN A 148 -7.70 3.70 28.19
N GLU A 149 -8.94 4.13 27.92
CA GLU A 149 -10.09 3.89 28.79
C GLU A 149 -10.70 2.49 28.58
N PHE A 150 -10.76 2.02 27.33
CA PHE A 150 -11.41 0.78 26.92
C PHE A 150 -10.41 -0.30 26.45
N ASP A 151 -9.18 -0.25 26.95
CA ASP A 151 -8.15 -1.24 26.62
C ASP A 151 -8.61 -2.67 26.95
N GLY A 152 -8.19 -3.64 26.14
CA GLY A 152 -8.57 -5.05 26.29
C GLY A 152 -10.04 -5.39 25.98
N THR A 153 -10.85 -4.43 25.54
CA THR A 153 -12.25 -4.68 25.11
C THR A 153 -12.35 -4.95 23.60
N SER A 154 -13.50 -5.48 23.16
CA SER A 154 -13.78 -5.68 21.73
C SER A 154 -13.86 -4.37 20.93
N TYR A 155 -13.97 -3.22 21.60
CA TYR A 155 -14.03 -1.91 20.94
C TYR A 155 -12.68 -1.42 20.44
N VAL A 156 -11.57 -1.97 20.96
CA VAL A 156 -10.21 -1.58 20.59
C VAL A 156 -9.99 -1.71 19.09
N THR A 157 -10.41 -2.81 18.48
CA THR A 157 -10.22 -3.05 17.04
C THR A 157 -10.93 -2.00 16.17
N GLU A 158 -12.13 -1.54 16.55
CA GLU A 158 -12.83 -0.49 15.82
C GLU A 158 -12.18 0.89 16.03
N ALA A 159 -11.67 1.18 17.23
CA ALA A 159 -10.90 2.40 17.48
C ALA A 159 -9.59 2.42 16.66
N LEU A 160 -8.85 1.31 16.63
CA LEU A 160 -7.64 1.15 15.82
C LEU A 160 -7.91 1.28 14.32
N ARG A 161 -9.04 0.75 13.85
CA ARG A 161 -9.46 0.94 12.45
C ARG A 161 -9.64 2.42 12.11
N GLN A 162 -10.21 3.20 13.02
CA GLN A 162 -10.41 4.64 12.82
C GLN A 162 -9.10 5.44 12.94
N GLU A 163 -8.22 5.09 13.88
CA GLU A 163 -6.86 5.64 13.96
C GLU A 163 -6.08 5.38 12.66
N PHE A 164 -6.18 4.18 12.11
CA PHE A 164 -5.57 3.85 10.83
C PHE A 164 -6.08 4.73 9.68
N VAL A 165 -7.40 4.99 9.62
CA VAL A 165 -7.98 5.92 8.62
C VAL A 165 -7.43 7.34 8.78
N ILE A 166 -7.22 7.80 10.01
CA ILE A 166 -6.60 9.10 10.29
C ILE A 166 -5.14 9.11 9.81
N ALA A 167 -4.38 8.06 10.11
CA ALA A 167 -3.00 7.91 9.65
C ALA A 167 -2.91 7.96 8.12
N GLU A 168 -3.73 7.19 7.40
CA GLU A 168 -3.77 7.22 5.94
C GLU A 168 -4.14 8.59 5.38
N ALA A 169 -5.09 9.30 6.00
CA ALA A 169 -5.45 10.65 5.58
C ALA A 169 -4.25 11.60 5.69
N TYR A 170 -3.48 11.52 6.78
CA TYR A 170 -2.27 12.32 6.98
C TYR A 170 -1.15 11.95 6.01
N LEU A 171 -0.87 10.66 5.82
CA LEU A 171 0.11 10.18 4.83
C LEU A 171 -0.31 10.49 3.39
N GLY A 172 -1.61 10.65 3.14
CA GLY A 172 -2.19 11.13 1.87
C GLY A 172 -2.09 12.63 1.65
N GLY A 173 -1.48 13.38 2.57
CA GLY A 173 -1.25 14.83 2.45
C GLY A 173 -2.28 15.70 3.15
N ALA A 174 -3.13 15.14 4.02
CA ALA A 174 -3.94 15.97 4.91
C ALA A 174 -3.04 16.88 5.75
N ARG A 175 -3.46 18.14 5.88
CA ARG A 175 -2.72 19.14 6.63
C ARG A 175 -3.37 19.38 7.99
N ARG A 176 -2.53 19.74 8.95
CA ARG A 176 -2.94 20.12 10.31
C ARG A 176 -3.17 21.62 10.41
N LYS A 177 -4.00 22.03 11.35
CA LYS A 177 -4.27 23.46 11.60
C LYS A 177 -3.11 24.08 12.37
N PHE A 178 -2.66 25.23 11.91
CA PHE A 178 -1.73 26.11 12.61
C PHE A 178 -2.26 27.55 12.49
N LEU A 179 -2.49 28.21 13.63
CA LEU A 179 -3.12 29.54 13.69
C LEU A 179 -4.42 29.63 12.85
N GLY A 180 -5.27 28.60 12.91
CA GLY A 180 -6.55 28.53 12.19
C GLY A 180 -6.46 28.19 10.69
N MET A 181 -5.26 28.16 10.11
CA MET A 181 -5.03 27.80 8.71
C MET A 181 -4.42 26.40 8.58
N ARG A 182 -4.78 25.66 7.54
CA ARG A 182 -4.34 24.25 7.35
C ARG A 182 -2.99 24.19 6.62
N LEU A 183 -1.91 24.52 7.32
CA LEU A 183 -0.58 24.77 6.74
C LEU A 183 0.45 23.67 7.01
N MET A 184 0.41 23.03 8.17
CA MET A 184 1.44 22.06 8.54
C MET A 184 1.17 20.70 7.86
N PRO A 185 2.19 20.04 7.30
CA PRO A 185 2.05 18.65 6.90
C PRO A 185 1.71 17.80 8.13
N GLY A 186 0.92 16.74 7.95
CA GLY A 186 0.55 15.83 9.03
C GLY A 186 1.20 14.46 8.93
N ASP A 187 2.12 14.25 7.99
CA ASP A 187 2.74 12.95 7.76
C ASP A 187 3.52 12.45 8.98
N ASP A 188 4.14 13.35 9.75
CA ASP A 188 4.78 13.03 11.03
C ASP A 188 3.79 12.42 12.05
N VAL A 189 2.57 12.94 12.11
CA VAL A 189 1.50 12.42 12.96
C VAL A 189 1.00 11.10 12.41
N GLY A 190 0.80 10.99 11.10
CA GLY A 190 0.38 9.73 10.46
C GLY A 190 1.37 8.60 10.74
N LEU A 191 2.67 8.86 10.60
CA LEU A 191 3.73 7.90 10.92
C LEU A 191 3.72 7.51 12.40
N ARG A 192 3.55 8.49 13.30
CA ARG A 192 3.48 8.24 14.75
C ARG A 192 2.30 7.36 15.13
N ILE A 193 1.12 7.62 14.55
CA ILE A 193 -0.07 6.77 14.77
C ILE A 193 0.24 5.32 14.36
N LEU A 194 0.85 5.10 13.18
CA LEU A 194 1.21 3.75 12.75
C LEU A 194 2.23 3.10 13.69
N ASP A 195 3.24 3.84 14.16
CA ASP A 195 4.23 3.34 15.12
C ASP A 195 3.57 2.97 16.47
N ASP A 196 2.71 3.84 17.00
CA ASP A 196 1.96 3.60 18.25
C ASP A 196 1.06 2.38 18.16
N MET A 197 0.40 2.15 17.01
CA MET A 197 -0.39 0.94 16.76
C MET A 197 0.47 -0.31 16.86
N THR A 198 1.66 -0.32 16.26
CA THR A 198 2.56 -1.48 16.30
C THR A 198 3.19 -1.72 17.66
N ALA A 199 3.49 -0.64 18.40
CA ALA A 199 4.12 -0.72 19.71
C ALA A 199 3.14 -1.17 20.80
N ASN A 200 1.91 -0.64 20.77
CA ASN A 200 0.94 -0.86 21.83
C ASN A 200 0.00 -2.05 21.54
N PHE A 201 -0.27 -2.35 20.27
CA PHE A 201 -1.22 -3.38 19.87
C PHE A 201 -0.64 -4.41 18.86
N PRO A 202 0.53 -5.02 19.14
CA PRO A 202 1.23 -5.89 18.19
C PRO A 202 0.44 -7.15 17.78
N ASN A 203 -0.58 -7.56 18.54
CA ASN A 203 -1.38 -8.75 18.21
C ASN A 203 -2.63 -8.43 17.37
N ASP A 204 -2.98 -7.16 17.17
CA ASP A 204 -4.13 -6.76 16.36
C ASP A 204 -3.77 -6.80 14.86
N ALA A 205 -4.73 -7.20 14.01
CA ALA A 205 -4.53 -7.29 12.56
C ALA A 205 -4.19 -5.93 11.90
N HIS A 206 -4.42 -4.82 12.57
CA HIS A 206 -4.01 -3.50 12.09
C HIS A 206 -2.51 -3.22 12.31
N ALA A 207 -1.81 -3.93 13.21
CA ALA A 207 -0.38 -3.72 13.44
C ALA A 207 0.46 -4.12 12.20
N GLU A 208 0.21 -5.31 11.64
CA GLU A 208 0.85 -5.73 10.37
C GLU A 208 0.52 -4.77 9.21
N LEU A 209 -0.72 -4.26 9.17
CA LEU A 209 -1.16 -3.30 8.16
C LEU A 209 -0.49 -1.94 8.36
N ALA A 210 -0.24 -1.53 9.59
CA ALA A 210 0.46 -0.29 9.92
C ALA A 210 1.91 -0.33 9.42
N ILE A 211 2.66 -1.40 9.70
CA ILE A 211 4.04 -1.55 9.17
C ILE A 211 4.05 -1.55 7.65
N LYS A 212 3.16 -2.33 7.01
CA LYS A 212 3.04 -2.34 5.55
C LYS A 212 2.77 -0.93 5.00
N THR A 213 1.83 -0.20 5.61
CA THR A 213 1.42 1.12 5.13
C THR A 213 2.52 2.15 5.27
N LYS A 214 3.29 2.06 6.36
CA LYS A 214 4.50 2.86 6.58
C LYS A 214 5.56 2.56 5.53
N ALA A 215 5.82 1.29 5.24
CA ALA A 215 6.75 0.87 4.18
C ALA A 215 6.31 1.39 2.80
N ASP A 216 5.03 1.23 2.45
CA ASP A 216 4.47 1.73 1.19
C ASP A 216 4.57 3.25 1.07
N TYR A 217 4.44 3.98 2.19
CA TYR A 217 4.60 5.43 2.23
C TYR A 217 6.03 5.87 1.86
N PHE A 218 7.04 5.25 2.47
CA PHE A 218 8.45 5.52 2.13
C PHE A 218 8.75 5.16 0.68
N LEU A 219 8.23 4.03 0.19
CA LEU A 219 8.43 3.61 -1.20
C LEU A 219 7.87 4.63 -2.19
N ARG A 220 6.64 5.15 -1.95
CA ARG A 220 6.04 6.20 -2.80
C ARG A 220 6.82 7.50 -2.82
N ARG A 221 7.62 7.77 -1.78
CA ARG A 221 8.51 8.94 -1.71
C ARG A 221 9.87 8.73 -2.36
N GLY A 222 10.14 7.53 -2.87
CA GLY A 222 11.45 7.15 -3.42
C GLY A 222 12.50 6.86 -2.34
N GLU A 223 12.08 6.70 -1.08
CA GLU A 223 12.94 6.40 0.06
C GLU A 223 13.09 4.87 0.20
N SER A 224 13.60 4.22 -0.85
CA SER A 224 13.64 2.76 -0.97
C SER A 224 14.34 2.06 0.20
N ALA A 225 15.42 2.65 0.73
CA ALA A 225 16.14 2.08 1.87
C ALA A 225 15.28 2.06 3.17
N LEU A 226 14.48 3.11 3.40
CA LEU A 226 13.56 3.15 4.55
C LEU A 226 12.37 2.21 4.33
N ALA A 227 11.86 2.14 3.11
CA ALA A 227 10.81 1.19 2.76
C ALA A 227 11.25 -0.26 2.97
N GLU A 228 12.46 -0.60 2.52
CA GLU A 228 13.05 -1.92 2.72
C GLU A 228 13.17 -2.29 4.19
N LEU A 229 13.64 -1.37 5.03
CA LEU A 229 13.75 -1.57 6.47
C LEU A 229 12.40 -1.94 7.09
N GLU A 230 11.32 -1.24 6.73
CA GLU A 230 9.99 -1.51 7.25
C GLU A 230 9.37 -2.80 6.67
N TYR A 231 9.62 -3.13 5.40
CA TYR A 231 9.21 -4.45 4.87
C TYR A 231 9.96 -5.60 5.55
N ALA A 232 11.27 -5.45 5.79
CA ALA A 232 12.05 -6.43 6.54
C ALA A 232 11.54 -6.57 7.98
N ARG A 233 11.17 -5.46 8.63
CA ARG A 233 10.51 -5.47 9.94
C ARG A 233 9.22 -6.28 9.92
N LEU A 234 8.35 -6.07 8.91
CA LEU A 234 7.11 -6.83 8.76
C LEU A 234 7.37 -8.34 8.59
N LEU A 235 8.36 -8.73 7.79
CA LEU A 235 8.72 -10.13 7.58
C LEU A 235 9.26 -10.80 8.86
N ASN A 236 10.00 -10.05 9.67
CA ASN A 236 10.61 -10.53 10.91
C ASN A 236 9.60 -10.61 12.06
N GLU A 237 8.81 -9.55 12.28
CA GLU A 237 7.85 -9.47 13.38
C GLU A 237 6.57 -10.29 13.08
N TYR A 238 6.16 -10.37 11.82
CA TYR A 238 4.93 -11.04 11.40
C TYR A 238 5.18 -12.06 10.26
N PRO A 239 5.92 -13.16 10.53
CA PRO A 239 6.26 -14.15 9.51
C PRO A 239 5.06 -14.91 8.91
N GLN A 240 3.90 -14.84 9.57
CA GLN A 240 2.62 -15.41 9.11
C GLN A 240 1.64 -14.34 8.60
N SER A 241 2.09 -13.10 8.40
CA SER A 241 1.24 -12.02 7.90
C SER A 241 0.62 -12.38 6.55
N ARG A 242 -0.63 -11.97 6.33
CA ARG A 242 -1.26 -12.00 5.00
C ARG A 242 -0.50 -11.17 3.96
N TYR A 243 0.34 -10.25 4.41
CA TYR A 243 1.17 -9.39 3.56
C TYR A 243 2.58 -9.95 3.33
N HIS A 244 2.91 -11.16 3.82
CA HIS A 244 4.26 -11.70 3.73
C HIS A 244 4.78 -11.77 2.29
N ALA A 245 4.00 -12.32 1.35
CA ALA A 245 4.38 -12.39 -0.06
C ALA A 245 4.63 -11.00 -0.66
N TYR A 246 3.73 -10.06 -0.36
CA TYR A 246 3.83 -8.67 -0.79
C TYR A 246 5.11 -8.01 -0.25
N ALA A 247 5.39 -8.15 1.05
CA ALA A 247 6.55 -7.55 1.71
C ALA A 247 7.86 -8.12 1.17
N LEU A 248 7.94 -9.43 0.93
CA LEU A 248 9.13 -10.08 0.38
C LEU A 248 9.44 -9.58 -1.03
N ARG A 249 8.41 -9.51 -1.88
CA ARG A 249 8.50 -8.94 -3.23
C ARG A 249 8.96 -7.49 -3.20
N ARG A 250 8.35 -6.67 -2.33
CA ARG A 250 8.66 -5.24 -2.22
C ARG A 250 10.02 -4.95 -1.63
N ALA A 251 10.48 -5.75 -0.66
CA ALA A 251 11.84 -5.66 -0.14
C ALA A 251 12.87 -5.94 -1.26
N ALA A 252 12.61 -6.91 -2.14
CA ALA A 252 13.45 -7.17 -3.30
C ALA A 252 13.46 -6.00 -4.30
N ASP A 253 12.29 -5.39 -4.59
CA ASP A 253 12.21 -4.15 -5.39
C ASP A 253 13.04 -3.03 -4.79
N CYS A 254 12.93 -2.81 -3.48
CA CYS A 254 13.62 -1.73 -2.79
C CYS A 254 15.14 -1.89 -2.87
N ALA A 255 15.64 -3.11 -2.62
CA ALA A 255 17.05 -3.44 -2.73
C ALA A 255 17.57 -3.22 -4.16
N GLN A 256 16.80 -3.61 -5.17
CA GLN A 256 17.15 -3.35 -6.57
C GLN A 256 17.15 -1.86 -6.89
N ALA A 257 16.21 -1.08 -6.36
CA ALA A 257 16.09 0.36 -6.61
C ALA A 257 17.25 1.18 -6.04
N VAL A 258 18.01 0.64 -5.07
CA VAL A 258 19.23 1.27 -4.55
C VAL A 258 20.38 1.21 -5.57
N PHE A 259 20.33 0.28 -6.54
CA PHE A 259 21.36 0.17 -7.57
C PHE A 259 21.35 1.38 -8.52
N VAL A 260 22.42 2.18 -8.49
CA VAL A 260 22.56 3.40 -9.29
C VAL A 260 22.99 3.11 -10.72
N GLY A 261 23.83 2.09 -10.92
CA GLY A 261 24.31 1.69 -12.25
C GLY A 261 25.59 0.83 -12.22
N PRO A 262 25.97 0.24 -13.36
CA PRO A 262 27.08 -0.71 -13.45
C PRO A 262 28.45 -0.13 -13.09
N GLU A 263 28.61 1.20 -13.11
CA GLU A 263 29.83 1.89 -12.70
C GLU A 263 30.03 1.91 -11.17
N TYR A 264 29.00 1.57 -10.39
CA TYR A 264 29.00 1.60 -8.93
C TYR A 264 29.08 0.19 -8.31
N ASP A 265 28.94 0.08 -6.99
CA ASP A 265 28.91 -1.20 -6.29
C ASP A 265 27.74 -2.07 -6.76
N GLU A 266 27.99 -3.38 -6.94
CA GLU A 266 26.96 -4.35 -7.33
C GLU A 266 26.27 -5.00 -6.13
N ALA A 267 26.73 -4.73 -4.90
CA ALA A 267 26.14 -5.27 -3.68
C ALA A 267 24.60 -5.18 -3.65
N PRO A 268 23.95 -4.05 -4.04
CA PRO A 268 22.49 -3.98 -4.09
C PRO A 268 21.84 -4.98 -5.07
N LEU A 269 22.50 -5.31 -6.19
CA LEU A 269 22.00 -6.31 -7.14
C LEU A 269 22.13 -7.73 -6.59
N ILE A 270 23.21 -8.03 -5.88
CA ILE A 270 23.40 -9.33 -5.22
C ILE A 270 22.31 -9.51 -4.15
N GLU A 271 22.07 -8.47 -3.37
CA GLU A 271 21.05 -8.47 -2.32
C GLU A 271 19.64 -8.62 -2.89
N ALA A 272 19.33 -7.85 -3.94
CA ALA A 272 18.06 -7.96 -4.66
C ALA A 272 17.86 -9.36 -5.23
N GLN A 273 18.89 -9.92 -5.87
CA GLN A 273 18.85 -11.28 -6.43
C GLN A 273 18.48 -12.31 -5.35
N SER A 274 19.18 -12.29 -4.21
CA SER A 274 18.93 -13.20 -3.09
C SER A 274 17.48 -13.11 -2.59
N ARG A 275 16.94 -11.89 -2.46
CA ARG A 275 15.53 -11.69 -2.05
C ARG A 275 14.53 -12.16 -3.09
N PHE A 276 14.80 -11.92 -4.38
CA PHE A 276 13.97 -12.44 -5.46
C PHE A 276 14.00 -13.97 -5.53
N GLU A 277 15.15 -14.59 -5.28
CA GLU A 277 15.28 -16.05 -5.17
C GLU A 277 14.45 -16.59 -4.00
N GLU A 278 14.50 -15.93 -2.84
CA GLU A 278 13.64 -16.29 -1.70
C GLU A 278 12.16 -16.17 -2.05
N TYR A 279 11.75 -15.06 -2.68
CA TYR A 279 10.37 -14.82 -3.11
C TYR A 279 9.91 -15.88 -4.11
N ALA A 280 10.70 -16.17 -5.15
CA ALA A 280 10.38 -17.16 -6.16
C ALA A 280 10.32 -18.58 -5.59
N ARG A 281 11.19 -18.90 -4.62
CA ARG A 281 11.16 -20.20 -3.93
C ARG A 281 9.90 -20.37 -3.08
N ARG A 282 9.45 -19.32 -2.39
CA ARG A 282 8.32 -19.38 -1.44
C ARG A 282 6.96 -19.18 -2.12
N TYR A 283 6.91 -18.40 -3.20
CA TYR A 283 5.69 -18.06 -3.95
C TYR A 283 5.89 -18.21 -5.47
N PRO A 284 6.20 -19.42 -5.98
CA PRO A 284 6.63 -19.62 -7.37
C PRO A 284 5.61 -19.19 -8.42
N GLN A 285 4.31 -19.42 -8.17
CA GLN A 285 3.24 -19.01 -9.10
C GLN A 285 3.15 -17.48 -9.19
N GLN A 286 3.11 -16.78 -8.05
CA GLN A 286 3.04 -15.32 -8.03
C GLN A 286 4.30 -14.70 -8.65
N ALA A 287 5.48 -15.26 -8.35
CA ALA A 287 6.73 -14.81 -8.95
C ALA A 287 6.74 -14.94 -10.49
N ALA A 288 6.14 -16.00 -11.04
CA ALA A 288 5.99 -16.15 -12.48
C ALA A 288 5.01 -15.11 -13.06
N GLU A 289 3.86 -14.91 -12.42
CA GLU A 289 2.83 -13.93 -12.82
C GLU A 289 3.35 -12.48 -12.76
N GLU A 290 4.18 -12.17 -11.76
CA GLU A 290 4.79 -10.86 -11.56
C GLU A 290 6.09 -10.64 -12.34
N GLY A 291 6.50 -11.61 -13.17
CA GLY A 291 7.64 -11.45 -14.10
C GLY A 291 9.03 -11.53 -13.47
N VAL A 292 9.18 -12.16 -12.29
CA VAL A 292 10.47 -12.35 -11.60
C VAL A 292 11.53 -13.04 -12.47
N PRO A 293 11.22 -14.03 -13.33
CA PRO A 293 12.21 -14.59 -14.25
C PRO A 293 12.87 -13.53 -15.17
N GLY A 294 12.11 -12.54 -15.62
CA GLY A 294 12.64 -11.42 -16.41
C GLY A 294 13.53 -10.51 -15.57
N ILE A 295 13.21 -10.33 -14.29
CA ILE A 295 14.05 -9.57 -13.35
C ILE A 295 15.41 -10.24 -13.16
N PHE A 296 15.47 -11.58 -13.04
CA PHE A 296 16.75 -12.30 -12.96
C PHE A 296 17.62 -12.08 -14.19
N VAL A 297 17.02 -12.07 -15.39
CA VAL A 297 17.75 -11.74 -16.63
C VAL A 297 18.28 -10.32 -16.57
N ALA A 298 17.47 -9.34 -16.14
CA ALA A 298 17.90 -7.95 -16.01
C ALA A 298 19.04 -7.77 -15.00
N ILE A 299 18.97 -8.44 -13.83
CA ILE A 299 20.05 -8.44 -12.84
C ILE A 299 21.31 -9.07 -13.43
N ARG A 300 21.19 -10.22 -14.10
CA ARG A 300 22.32 -10.89 -14.77
C ARG A 300 23.00 -9.97 -15.79
N GLU A 301 22.23 -9.30 -16.64
CA GLU A 301 22.76 -8.34 -17.62
C GLU A 301 23.45 -7.15 -16.95
N ALA A 302 22.85 -6.56 -15.92
CA ALA A 302 23.43 -5.41 -15.21
C ALA A 302 24.75 -5.75 -14.51
N ARG A 303 24.83 -6.93 -13.88
CA ARG A 303 26.06 -7.43 -13.25
C ARG A 303 27.14 -7.72 -14.29
N ALA A 304 26.79 -8.33 -15.42
CA ALA A 304 27.72 -8.59 -16.51
C ALA A 304 28.23 -7.28 -17.16
N GLU A 305 27.37 -6.28 -17.32
CA GLU A 305 27.75 -4.98 -17.89
C GLU A 305 28.84 -4.28 -17.06
N LYS A 306 28.82 -4.42 -15.74
CA LYS A 306 29.84 -3.84 -14.84
C LYS A 306 31.25 -4.30 -15.20
N LEU A 307 31.44 -5.59 -15.50
CA LEU A 307 32.75 -6.12 -15.90
C LEU A 307 33.24 -5.48 -17.20
N VAL A 308 32.35 -5.34 -18.18
CA VAL A 308 32.67 -4.68 -19.46
C VAL A 308 33.00 -3.20 -19.26
N LYS A 309 32.23 -2.48 -18.45
CA LYS A 309 32.51 -1.06 -18.13
C LYS A 309 33.85 -0.88 -17.42
N THR A 310 34.18 -1.82 -16.53
CA THR A 310 35.47 -1.85 -15.85
C THR A 310 36.61 -2.09 -16.85
N ALA A 311 36.44 -3.04 -17.77
CA ALA A 311 37.40 -3.28 -18.85
C ALA A 311 37.61 -2.04 -19.74
N GLU A 312 36.53 -1.38 -20.16
CA GLU A 312 36.57 -0.15 -20.96
C GLU A 312 37.25 1.01 -20.24
N TYR A 313 37.09 1.11 -18.91
CA TYR A 313 37.80 2.07 -18.09
C TYR A 313 39.32 1.83 -18.15
N TYR A 314 39.77 0.60 -17.88
CA TYR A 314 41.20 0.25 -17.92
C TYR A 314 41.80 0.36 -19.31
N GLU A 315 41.03 0.06 -20.36
CA GLU A 315 41.46 0.23 -21.74
C GLU A 315 41.74 1.71 -22.04
N ARG A 316 40.81 2.60 -21.69
CA ARG A 316 40.99 4.06 -21.84
C ARG A 316 42.16 4.58 -20.99
N ALA A 317 42.38 4.00 -19.82
CA ALA A 317 43.51 4.30 -18.93
C ALA A 317 44.85 3.72 -19.41
N ARG A 318 44.91 3.09 -20.59
CA ARG A 318 46.11 2.46 -21.18
C ARG A 318 46.70 1.32 -20.34
N HIS A 319 45.82 0.55 -19.69
CA HIS A 319 46.15 -0.69 -19.00
C HIS A 319 45.55 -1.91 -19.72
N PRO A 320 46.07 -2.28 -20.92
CA PRO A 320 45.44 -3.26 -21.79
C PRO A 320 45.39 -4.67 -21.19
N LYS A 321 46.41 -5.07 -20.40
CA LYS A 321 46.40 -6.39 -19.73
C LYS A 321 45.23 -6.52 -18.74
N THR A 322 44.97 -5.47 -17.96
CA THR A 322 43.84 -5.42 -17.03
C THR A 322 42.50 -5.36 -17.75
N ALA A 323 42.42 -4.60 -18.85
CA ALA A 323 41.21 -4.58 -19.68
C ALA A 323 40.87 -5.97 -20.26
N VAL A 324 41.87 -6.66 -20.81
CA VAL A 324 41.74 -8.03 -21.32
C VAL A 324 41.26 -8.98 -20.24
N PHE A 325 41.81 -8.90 -19.03
CA PHE A 325 41.38 -9.71 -17.89
C PHE A 325 39.88 -9.55 -17.60
N TYR A 326 39.39 -8.31 -17.49
CA TYR A 326 37.96 -8.08 -17.22
C TYR A 326 37.04 -8.47 -18.39
N TYR A 327 37.48 -8.28 -19.64
CA TYR A 327 36.71 -8.79 -20.78
C TYR A 327 36.65 -10.33 -20.77
N GLN A 328 37.75 -11.02 -20.48
CA GLN A 328 37.76 -12.49 -20.35
C GLN A 328 36.83 -12.94 -19.22
N LEU A 329 36.85 -12.26 -18.07
CA LEU A 329 35.96 -12.55 -16.94
C LEU A 329 34.48 -12.38 -17.32
N ALA A 330 34.13 -11.33 -18.08
CA ALA A 330 32.76 -11.14 -18.57
C ALA A 330 32.29 -12.29 -19.48
N VAL A 331 33.18 -12.82 -20.32
CA VAL A 331 32.89 -13.96 -21.20
C VAL A 331 32.75 -15.27 -20.41
N GLN A 332 33.61 -15.46 -19.40
CA GLN A 332 33.66 -16.67 -18.58
C GLN A 332 32.46 -16.77 -17.63
N ASP A 333 32.21 -15.71 -16.86
CA ASP A 333 31.23 -15.74 -15.77
C ASP A 333 29.80 -15.47 -16.26
N TRP A 334 29.66 -14.74 -17.37
CA TRP A 334 28.36 -14.26 -17.85
C TRP A 334 28.06 -14.62 -19.32
N PRO A 335 28.21 -15.90 -19.73
CA PRO A 335 27.98 -16.31 -21.11
C PRO A 335 26.55 -16.01 -21.57
N GLY A 336 26.40 -15.61 -22.83
CA GLY A 336 25.12 -15.33 -23.48
C GLY A 336 24.50 -13.96 -23.17
N THR A 337 25.15 -13.15 -22.32
CA THR A 337 24.72 -11.77 -22.05
C THR A 337 25.15 -10.80 -23.16
N GLN A 338 24.59 -9.59 -23.19
CA GLN A 338 25.06 -8.54 -24.10
C GLN A 338 26.51 -8.13 -23.79
N ALA A 339 26.87 -8.19 -22.51
CA ALA A 339 28.22 -7.95 -22.03
C ALA A 339 29.23 -8.98 -22.59
N ASP A 340 28.90 -10.27 -22.58
CA ASP A 340 29.71 -11.33 -23.21
C ASP A 340 29.94 -11.04 -24.70
N ALA A 341 28.86 -10.79 -25.45
CA ALA A 341 28.96 -10.49 -26.89
C ALA A 341 29.84 -9.25 -27.16
N LYS A 342 29.77 -8.23 -26.30
CA LYS A 342 30.60 -7.03 -26.39
C LYS A 342 32.06 -7.31 -26.03
N ALA A 343 32.31 -8.09 -24.98
CA ALA A 343 33.64 -8.47 -24.54
C ALA A 343 34.37 -9.30 -25.60
N ARG A 344 33.72 -10.29 -26.22
CA ARG A 344 34.29 -11.09 -27.32
C ARG A 344 34.73 -10.22 -28.49
N ARG A 345 33.88 -9.27 -28.93
CA ARG A 345 34.24 -8.32 -30.00
C ARG A 345 35.45 -7.47 -29.65
N ARG A 346 35.57 -7.04 -28.38
CA ARG A 346 36.72 -6.22 -27.95
C ARG A 346 38.00 -7.05 -27.83
N LEU A 347 37.93 -8.28 -27.33
CA LEU A 347 39.09 -9.19 -27.28
C LEU A 347 39.64 -9.49 -28.69
N ASP A 348 38.77 -9.71 -29.67
CA ASP A 348 39.15 -9.91 -31.07
C ASP A 348 39.90 -8.69 -31.64
N VAL A 349 39.38 -7.48 -31.41
CA VAL A 349 40.05 -6.22 -31.79
C VAL A 349 41.41 -6.05 -31.12
N LEU A 350 41.57 -6.54 -29.89
CA LEU A 350 42.83 -6.51 -29.15
C LEU A 350 43.80 -7.65 -29.56
N GLY A 351 43.39 -8.53 -30.48
CA GLY A 351 44.20 -9.68 -30.92
C GLY A 351 44.37 -10.76 -29.85
N VAL A 352 43.45 -10.83 -28.88
CA VAL A 352 43.49 -11.82 -27.80
C VAL A 352 42.44 -12.88 -28.05
N ALA A 353 42.88 -14.14 -28.13
CA ALA A 353 41.98 -15.28 -28.21
C ALA A 353 41.14 -15.39 -26.92
N VAL A 354 39.83 -15.64 -27.09
CA VAL A 354 38.96 -15.94 -25.97
C VAL A 354 39.37 -17.29 -25.39
N THR A 355 39.89 -17.29 -24.16
CA THR A 355 40.08 -18.52 -23.40
C THR A 355 38.70 -19.11 -23.10
N ALA A 356 38.43 -20.32 -23.60
CA ALA A 356 37.26 -21.08 -23.20
C ALA A 356 37.33 -21.32 -21.68
N PRO A 357 36.20 -21.38 -20.96
CA PRO A 357 36.22 -21.74 -19.55
C PRO A 357 36.90 -23.11 -19.43
N ASP A 358 37.99 -23.17 -18.67
CA ASP A 358 38.62 -24.44 -18.33
C ASP A 358 37.58 -25.29 -17.61
N ALA A 359 37.18 -26.42 -18.20
CA ALA A 359 36.25 -27.39 -17.62
C ALA A 359 36.84 -28.13 -16.40
N ALA A 360 37.78 -27.52 -15.67
CA ALA A 360 38.64 -28.18 -14.71
C ALA A 360 38.25 -27.98 -13.23
N ASP A 361 37.28 -27.10 -12.90
CA ASP A 361 36.95 -26.79 -11.49
C ASP A 361 35.58 -27.29 -10.99
N GLU A 362 34.76 -27.97 -11.80
CA GLU A 362 33.53 -28.61 -11.29
C GLU A 362 33.78 -29.89 -10.47
N ALA A 363 35.03 -30.35 -10.33
CA ALA A 363 35.36 -31.60 -9.64
C ALA A 363 35.81 -31.43 -8.17
N SER A 364 35.92 -30.21 -7.61
CA SER A 364 36.54 -30.00 -6.28
C SER A 364 35.61 -29.42 -5.18
N GLY A 365 34.38 -29.03 -5.49
CA GLY A 365 33.48 -28.35 -4.55
C GLY A 365 32.46 -29.21 -3.79
N GLY A 366 32.63 -30.54 -3.76
CA GLY A 366 31.79 -31.44 -2.97
C GLY A 366 32.40 -31.71 -1.60
N ARG A 367 32.12 -30.87 -0.61
CA ARG A 367 32.20 -31.25 0.80
C ARG A 367 31.36 -30.39 1.72
#